data_AF-A0AAW4XVC5-F1
#
_entry.id   AF-A0AAW4XVC5-F1
#
_cell.length_a   1.000
_cell.length_b   1.000
_cell.length_c   1.000
_cell.angle_alpha   90.00
_cell.angle_beta   90.00
_cell.angle_gamma   90.00
#
_symmetry.space_group_name_H-M   'P 1'
#
loop_
_entity.id
_entity.type
_entity.pdbx_description
1 polymer ?
#
loop_
_entity_poly.entity_id
_entity_poly.type
_entity_poly.pdbx_seq_one_letter_code
_entity_poly.pdbx_strand_id
1 'polypeptide(L)'
;MDDIVKQAMAKWPNVPACWGWLALDARGNWWLRDAQAQAAGAFSSGLPGAKGSRVEHDKLAQFIARNYLADAQGCWYFQNGPQQVFVELEATPWVWRAQWRDETLHLHAHTGAVLAPAQVQAVLADEQGAVYLHTGQGLGIVHTQDVLDVSQALEQGLLPEPTEVASVLLEKRYGFVRSPAALKAAGQA
;
A
#
# COMPACT_ATOMS: atom_id res chain seq x y z
N MET A 1 6.50 14.38 -1.58
CA MET A 1 5.68 15.18 -2.50
C MET A 1 6.58 16.11 -3.29
N ASP A 2 6.52 16.00 -4.61
CA ASP A 2 7.32 16.79 -5.55
C ASP A 2 6.90 18.29 -5.53
N ASP A 3 7.82 19.22 -5.78
CA ASP A 3 7.52 20.66 -5.68
C ASP A 3 6.54 21.16 -6.75
N ILE A 4 6.53 20.52 -7.93
CA ILE A 4 5.54 20.80 -8.98
C ILE A 4 4.10 20.51 -8.50
N VAL A 5 3.93 19.52 -7.63
CA VAL A 5 2.65 19.15 -7.05
C VAL A 5 2.19 20.22 -6.05
N LYS A 6 3.09 20.65 -5.16
CA LYS A 6 2.82 21.73 -4.19
C LYS A 6 2.43 23.04 -4.87
N GLN A 7 3.14 23.41 -5.94
CA GLN A 7 2.83 24.62 -6.72
C GLN A 7 1.44 24.54 -7.36
N ALA A 8 1.06 23.37 -7.90
CA ALA A 8 -0.24 23.18 -8.50
C ALA A 8 -1.38 23.25 -7.46
N MET A 9 -1.18 22.70 -6.27
CA MET A 9 -2.14 22.80 -5.15
C MET A 9 -2.39 24.25 -4.73
N ALA A 10 -1.34 25.07 -4.65
CA ALA A 10 -1.48 26.50 -4.32
C ALA A 10 -2.28 27.28 -5.36
N LYS A 11 -2.17 26.89 -6.65
CA LYS A 11 -2.90 27.52 -7.75
C LYS A 11 -4.38 27.12 -7.78
N TRP A 12 -4.69 25.87 -7.43
CA TRP A 12 -6.05 25.30 -7.50
C TRP A 12 -6.36 24.47 -6.24
N PRO A 13 -6.76 25.10 -5.13
CA PRO A 13 -6.89 24.40 -3.84
C PRO A 13 -8.10 23.47 -3.76
N ASN A 14 -9.14 23.69 -4.57
CA ASN A 14 -10.46 23.04 -4.43
C ASN A 14 -10.79 22.09 -5.59
N VAL A 15 -9.85 21.23 -5.97
CA VAL A 15 -10.08 20.24 -7.04
C VAL A 15 -10.72 18.97 -6.45
N PRO A 16 -11.88 18.52 -6.96
CA PRO A 16 -12.54 17.33 -6.44
C PRO A 16 -11.66 16.09 -6.51
N ALA A 17 -11.67 15.31 -5.42
CA ALA A 17 -10.94 14.06 -5.35
C ALA A 17 -11.55 12.97 -6.26
N CYS A 18 -10.67 12.12 -6.79
CA CYS A 18 -11.01 10.92 -7.56
C CYS A 18 -10.99 9.68 -6.66
N TRP A 19 -11.94 8.77 -6.91
CA TRP A 19 -12.18 7.59 -6.06
C TRP A 19 -12.33 6.35 -6.91
N GLY A 20 -11.74 5.23 -6.49
CA GLY A 20 -11.91 3.93 -7.14
C GLY A 20 -11.09 3.70 -8.41
N TRP A 21 -10.46 4.74 -8.97
CA TRP A 21 -9.72 4.68 -10.26
C TRP A 21 -8.26 4.24 -10.16
N LEU A 22 -7.66 4.31 -8.98
CA LEU A 22 -6.28 3.88 -8.73
C LEU A 22 -6.30 2.82 -7.64
N ALA A 23 -5.45 1.80 -7.78
CA ALA A 23 -5.36 0.72 -6.81
C ALA A 23 -3.93 0.19 -6.65
N LEU A 24 -3.66 -0.44 -5.50
CA LEU A 24 -2.39 -1.06 -5.14
C LEU A 24 -2.63 -2.53 -4.76
N ASP A 25 -2.04 -3.43 -5.54
CA ASP A 25 -2.13 -4.87 -5.28
C ASP A 25 -1.19 -5.33 -4.16
N ALA A 26 -1.42 -6.53 -3.63
CA ALA A 26 -0.61 -7.11 -2.56
C ALA A 26 0.83 -7.46 -2.98
N ARG A 27 1.20 -7.21 -4.25
CA ARG A 27 2.54 -7.40 -4.80
C ARG A 27 3.28 -6.08 -5.04
N GLY A 28 2.63 -4.94 -4.77
CA GLY A 28 3.21 -3.62 -4.94
C GLY A 28 3.03 -3.03 -6.34
N ASN A 29 2.18 -3.61 -7.20
CA ASN A 29 1.87 -3.02 -8.50
C ASN A 29 0.70 -2.03 -8.40
N TRP A 30 0.81 -0.94 -9.15
CA TRP A 30 -0.26 0.01 -9.34
C TRP A 30 -1.20 -0.44 -10.46
N TRP A 31 -2.49 -0.22 -10.27
CA TRP A 31 -3.55 -0.56 -11.21
C TRP A 31 -4.46 0.63 -11.48
N LEU A 32 -4.84 0.82 -12.75
CA LEU A 32 -5.88 1.73 -13.17
C LEU A 32 -7.19 0.97 -13.33
N ARG A 33 -8.24 1.45 -12.69
CA ARG A 33 -9.56 0.82 -12.66
C ARG A 33 -10.56 1.68 -13.40
N ASP A 34 -10.78 1.36 -14.67
CA ASP A 34 -11.78 2.03 -15.48
C ASP A 34 -13.22 1.70 -15.02
N ALA A 35 -14.21 2.30 -15.68
CA ALA A 35 -15.61 2.07 -15.36
C ALA A 35 -16.02 0.59 -15.46
N GLN A 36 -15.43 -0.16 -16.39
CA GLN A 36 -15.72 -1.59 -16.55
C GLN A 36 -15.15 -2.40 -15.38
N ALA A 37 -13.91 -2.13 -14.99
CA ALA A 37 -13.28 -2.76 -13.84
C ALA A 37 -14.03 -2.48 -12.54
N GLN A 38 -14.50 -1.24 -12.35
CA GLN A 38 -15.31 -0.87 -11.19
C GLN A 38 -16.68 -1.55 -11.19
N ALA A 39 -17.33 -1.67 -12.35
CA ALA A 39 -18.59 -2.40 -12.50
C ALA A 39 -18.43 -3.92 -12.28
N ALA A 40 -17.26 -4.48 -12.56
CA ALA A 40 -16.97 -5.90 -12.36
C ALA A 40 -16.84 -6.30 -10.88
N GLY A 41 -16.56 -5.35 -9.98
CA GLY A 41 -16.53 -5.59 -8.53
C GLY A 41 -15.48 -4.76 -7.79
N ALA A 42 -15.39 -4.97 -6.48
CA ALA A 42 -14.35 -4.34 -5.65
C ALA A 42 -12.94 -4.84 -6.04
N PHE A 43 -11.91 -4.03 -5.82
CA PHE A 43 -10.53 -4.37 -6.22
C PHE A 43 -10.03 -5.68 -5.58
N SER A 44 -10.35 -5.91 -4.31
CA SER A 44 -9.99 -7.10 -3.53
C SER A 44 -10.97 -8.28 -3.69
N SER A 45 -11.99 -8.18 -4.54
CA SER A 45 -13.06 -9.19 -4.66
C SER A 45 -12.63 -10.52 -5.30
N GLY A 46 -11.50 -10.55 -6.00
CA GLY A 46 -11.06 -11.70 -6.79
C GLY A 46 -11.90 -11.95 -8.05
N LEU A 47 -12.90 -11.11 -8.34
CA LEU A 47 -13.73 -11.26 -9.54
C LEU A 47 -12.93 -10.94 -10.82
N PRO A 48 -13.10 -11.73 -11.90
CA PRO A 48 -12.44 -11.45 -13.17
C PRO A 48 -12.74 -10.04 -13.68
N GLY A 49 -11.68 -9.31 -14.08
CA GLY A 49 -11.79 -7.94 -14.59
C GLY A 49 -11.83 -6.84 -13.52
N ALA A 50 -12.07 -7.15 -12.23
CA ALA A 50 -12.20 -6.13 -11.18
C ALA A 50 -10.91 -5.33 -10.89
N LYS A 51 -9.74 -5.89 -11.27
CA LYS A 51 -8.43 -5.22 -11.11
C LYS A 51 -8.17 -4.12 -12.14
N GLY A 52 -8.78 -4.18 -13.33
CA GLY A 52 -8.50 -3.23 -14.41
C GLY A 52 -7.16 -3.52 -15.10
N SER A 53 -6.37 -2.47 -15.39
CA SER A 53 -5.09 -2.57 -16.10
C SER A 53 -3.91 -2.18 -15.22
N ARG A 54 -2.82 -2.93 -15.31
CA ARG A 54 -1.59 -2.64 -14.57
C ARG A 54 -0.88 -1.43 -15.17
N VAL A 55 -0.33 -0.57 -14.33
CA VAL A 55 0.54 0.54 -14.75
C VAL A 55 1.90 -0.02 -15.16
N GLU A 56 2.12 -0.19 -16.47
CA GLU A 56 3.39 -0.70 -17.03
C GLU A 56 4.47 0.40 -17.17
N HIS A 57 4.09 1.69 -17.09
CA HIS A 57 5.01 2.79 -17.33
C HIS A 57 5.74 3.21 -16.04
N ASP A 58 7.00 2.80 -15.90
CA ASP A 58 7.81 3.01 -14.69
C ASP A 58 7.86 4.46 -14.19
N LYS A 59 7.97 5.44 -15.10
CA LYS A 59 8.01 6.86 -14.67
C LYS A 59 6.69 7.28 -14.02
N LEU A 60 5.55 6.72 -14.46
CA LEU A 60 4.25 6.99 -13.85
C LEU A 60 4.16 6.31 -12.48
N ALA A 61 4.56 5.04 -12.39
CA ALA A 61 4.60 4.33 -11.11
C ALA A 61 5.49 5.04 -10.07
N GLN A 62 6.67 5.52 -10.48
CA GLN A 62 7.57 6.30 -9.63
C GLN A 62 6.97 7.66 -9.24
N PHE A 63 6.24 8.31 -10.15
CA PHE A 63 5.57 9.56 -9.85
C PHE A 63 4.43 9.38 -8.82
N ILE A 64 3.66 8.30 -8.94
CA ILE A 64 2.67 7.88 -7.95
C ILE A 64 3.37 7.66 -6.60
N ALA A 65 4.43 6.84 -6.58
CA ALA A 65 5.16 6.50 -5.37
C ALA A 65 5.68 7.71 -4.57
N ARG A 66 6.25 8.73 -5.23
CA ARG A 66 6.78 9.93 -4.54
C ARG A 66 5.70 10.87 -3.97
N ASN A 67 4.47 10.69 -4.43
CA ASN A 67 3.32 11.52 -4.07
C ASN A 67 2.20 10.68 -3.44
N TYR A 68 2.53 9.50 -2.93
CA TYR A 68 1.64 8.59 -2.22
C TYR A 68 1.63 8.92 -0.72
N LEU A 69 0.45 9.21 -0.18
CA LEU A 69 0.26 9.79 1.15
C LEU A 69 -1.02 9.23 1.79
N ALA A 70 -1.13 9.36 3.10
CA ALA A 70 -2.35 9.07 3.85
C ALA A 70 -3.01 10.36 4.31
N ASP A 71 -4.33 10.37 4.37
CA ASP A 71 -5.08 11.40 5.09
C ASP A 71 -5.30 11.02 6.57
N ALA A 72 -6.00 11.88 7.31
CA ALA A 72 -6.29 11.67 8.73
C ALA A 72 -7.26 10.50 9.02
N GLN A 73 -7.99 10.02 8.00
CA GLN A 73 -8.93 8.91 8.12
C GLN A 73 -8.26 7.56 7.82
N GLY A 74 -6.99 7.56 7.40
CA GLY A 74 -6.29 6.36 6.95
C GLY A 74 -6.59 5.99 5.51
N CYS A 75 -7.21 6.88 4.74
CA CYS A 75 -7.38 6.71 3.30
C CYS A 75 -6.09 7.13 2.60
N TRP A 76 -5.53 6.22 1.81
CA TRP A 76 -4.32 6.49 1.05
C TRP A 76 -4.65 7.05 -0.33
N TYR A 77 -3.84 8.01 -0.79
CA TYR A 77 -4.06 8.71 -2.04
C TYR A 77 -2.74 9.06 -2.73
N PHE A 78 -2.83 9.20 -4.05
CA PHE A 78 -1.81 9.82 -4.89
C PHE A 78 -2.17 11.28 -5.12
N GLN A 79 -1.26 12.20 -4.79
CA GLN A 79 -1.41 13.62 -5.09
C GLN A 79 -0.96 13.92 -6.54
N ASN A 80 -1.92 14.02 -7.46
CA ASN A 80 -1.69 14.35 -8.86
C ASN A 80 -1.91 15.85 -9.12
N GLY A 81 -0.87 16.66 -8.90
CA GLY A 81 -1.02 18.11 -8.94
C GLY A 81 -1.99 18.58 -7.85
N PRO A 82 -3.06 19.34 -8.16
CA PRO A 82 -4.03 19.75 -7.15
C PRO A 82 -5.03 18.65 -6.79
N GLN A 83 -5.13 17.57 -7.57
CA GLN A 83 -6.13 16.53 -7.38
C GLN A 83 -5.62 15.39 -6.51
N GLN A 84 -6.41 15.00 -5.50
CA GLN A 84 -6.21 13.75 -4.79
C GLN A 84 -6.86 12.59 -5.54
N VAL A 85 -6.14 11.50 -5.73
CA VAL A 85 -6.65 10.26 -6.31
C VAL A 85 -6.52 9.16 -5.25
N PHE A 86 -7.63 8.81 -4.60
CA PHE A 86 -7.63 7.79 -3.55
C PHE A 86 -7.35 6.39 -4.14
N VAL A 87 -6.62 5.59 -3.37
CA VAL A 87 -6.10 4.28 -3.75
C VAL A 87 -6.92 3.18 -3.09
N GLU A 88 -7.46 2.27 -3.89
CA GLU A 88 -8.02 1.02 -3.40
C GLU A 88 -6.88 0.04 -3.08
N LEU A 89 -6.84 -0.52 -1.88
CA LEU A 89 -5.80 -1.43 -1.42
C LEU A 89 -6.31 -2.86 -1.44
N GLU A 90 -5.54 -3.78 -2.00
CA GLU A 90 -5.86 -5.22 -1.90
C GLU A 90 -5.61 -5.74 -0.48
N ALA A 91 -4.54 -5.28 0.18
CA ALA A 91 -4.10 -5.80 1.47
C ALA A 91 -3.81 -4.69 2.49
N THR A 92 -2.69 -3.98 2.32
CA THR A 92 -2.18 -2.96 3.24
C THR A 92 -1.58 -1.79 2.46
N PRO A 93 -1.40 -0.61 3.08
CA PRO A 93 -0.91 0.55 2.36
C PRO A 93 0.54 0.45 1.89
N TRP A 94 1.35 -0.35 2.59
CA TRP A 94 2.71 -0.69 2.19
C TRP A 94 2.77 -2.13 1.72
N VAL A 95 3.63 -2.39 0.74
CA VAL A 95 4.05 -3.74 0.34
C VAL A 95 5.57 -3.76 0.41
N TRP A 96 6.11 -4.71 1.17
CA TRP A 96 7.53 -4.86 1.43
C TRP A 96 8.11 -6.01 0.62
N ARG A 97 9.26 -5.76 0.01
CA ARG A 97 10.17 -6.77 -0.48
C ARG A 97 11.27 -6.98 0.55
N ALA A 98 11.66 -8.23 0.76
CA ALA A 98 12.75 -8.64 1.63
C ALA A 98 13.70 -9.51 0.81
N GLN A 99 14.97 -9.14 0.76
CA GLN A 99 15.97 -9.86 -0.04
C GLN A 99 17.29 -9.91 0.69
N TRP A 100 17.89 -11.09 0.78
CA TRP A 100 19.28 -11.23 1.22
C TRP A 100 20.25 -10.90 0.08
N ARG A 101 21.26 -10.07 0.37
CA ARG A 101 22.42 -9.83 -0.50
C ARG A 101 23.66 -9.68 0.37
N ASP A 102 24.74 -10.38 0.05
CA ASP A 102 26.00 -10.32 0.79
C ASP A 102 25.79 -10.42 2.32
N GLU A 103 24.99 -11.42 2.75
CA GLU A 103 24.62 -11.68 4.14
C GLU A 103 23.90 -10.52 4.86
N THR A 104 23.34 -9.58 4.09
CA THR A 104 22.57 -8.44 4.60
C THR A 104 21.13 -8.53 4.13
N LEU A 105 20.19 -8.36 5.05
CA LEU A 105 18.77 -8.24 4.72
C LEU A 105 18.46 -6.84 4.18
N HIS A 106 17.93 -6.78 2.96
CA HIS A 106 17.45 -5.54 2.35
C HIS A 106 15.93 -5.51 2.34
N LEU A 107 15.34 -4.59 3.10
CA LEU A 107 13.91 -4.30 3.08
C LEU A 107 13.64 -3.06 2.23
N HIS A 108 12.72 -3.17 1.27
CA HIS A 108 12.27 -2.01 0.50
C HIS A 108 10.79 -2.08 0.18
N ALA A 109 10.11 -0.93 0.23
CA ALA A 109 8.71 -0.82 -0.11
C ALA A 109 8.51 -0.76 -1.63
N HIS A 110 7.28 -1.03 -2.09
CA HIS A 110 6.84 -0.79 -3.47
C HIS A 110 7.06 0.64 -3.99
N THR A 111 7.23 1.62 -3.10
CA THR A 111 7.57 3.01 -3.46
C THR A 111 9.07 3.25 -3.64
N GLY A 112 9.91 2.24 -3.38
CA GLY A 112 11.37 2.34 -3.34
C GLY A 112 11.95 2.80 -2.00
N ALA A 113 11.11 3.05 -0.98
CA ALA A 113 11.60 3.40 0.35
C ALA A 113 12.37 2.22 0.96
N VAL A 114 13.62 2.45 1.34
CA VAL A 114 14.47 1.45 2.02
C VAL A 114 14.28 1.56 3.52
N LEU A 115 14.23 0.41 4.20
CA LEU A 115 14.05 0.32 5.64
C LEU A 115 15.16 -0.53 6.23
N ALA A 116 15.80 -0.06 7.30
CA ALA A 116 16.71 -0.90 8.07
C ALA A 116 15.89 -1.90 8.92
N PRO A 117 16.31 -3.16 9.08
CA PRO A 117 15.59 -4.16 9.87
C PRO A 117 15.24 -3.69 11.30
N ALA A 118 16.16 -2.95 11.94
CA ALA A 118 15.97 -2.37 13.27
C ALA A 118 14.83 -1.33 13.37
N GLN A 119 14.30 -0.84 12.25
CA GLN A 119 13.15 0.08 12.21
C GLN A 119 11.80 -0.66 12.16
N VAL A 120 11.82 -2.00 12.02
CA VAL A 120 10.62 -2.83 12.15
C VAL A 120 10.24 -2.90 13.62
N GLN A 121 9.04 -2.43 13.94
CA GLN A 121 8.52 -2.33 15.30
C GLN A 121 7.79 -3.61 15.72
N ALA A 122 7.17 -4.31 14.78
CA ALA A 122 6.55 -5.61 15.00
C ALA A 122 6.49 -6.41 13.69
N VAL A 123 6.58 -7.73 13.82
CA VAL A 123 6.24 -8.68 12.77
C VAL A 123 4.92 -9.34 13.14
N LEU A 124 4.02 -9.46 12.17
CA LEU A 124 2.76 -10.16 12.33
C LEU A 124 2.64 -11.28 11.32
N ALA A 125 1.94 -12.35 11.70
CA ALA A 125 1.48 -13.37 10.78
C ALA A 125 -0.03 -13.56 10.93
N ASP A 126 -0.75 -13.69 9.82
CA ASP A 126 -2.19 -13.97 9.85
C ASP A 126 -2.51 -15.45 9.67
N GLU A 127 -3.80 -15.76 9.75
CA GLU A 127 -4.31 -17.12 9.61
C GLU A 127 -4.16 -17.72 8.19
N GLN A 128 -3.76 -16.92 7.19
CA GLN A 128 -3.43 -17.37 5.83
C GLN A 128 -1.92 -17.47 5.59
N GLY A 129 -1.09 -17.19 6.60
CA GLY A 129 0.36 -17.19 6.49
C GLY A 129 0.94 -15.95 5.80
N ALA A 130 0.15 -14.89 5.61
CA ALA A 130 0.69 -13.61 5.18
C ALA A 130 1.49 -12.98 6.33
N VAL A 131 2.66 -12.46 6.00
CA VAL A 131 3.54 -11.78 6.96
C VAL A 131 3.42 -10.28 6.77
N TYR A 132 3.41 -9.53 7.86
CA TYR A 132 3.34 -8.08 7.86
C TYR A 132 4.46 -7.48 8.70
N LEU A 133 4.98 -6.34 8.25
CA LEU A 133 5.90 -5.51 9.00
C LEU A 133 5.19 -4.23 9.42
N HIS A 134 5.13 -3.98 10.73
CA HIS A 134 4.72 -2.70 11.26
C HIS A 134 5.94 -1.80 11.46
N THR A 135 5.85 -0.57 10.96
CA THR A 135 6.92 0.42 11.01
C THR A 135 6.35 1.78 11.41
N GLY A 136 7.21 2.76 11.64
CA GLY A 136 6.78 4.14 11.87
C GLY A 136 5.99 4.77 10.70
N GLN A 137 6.05 4.18 9.50
CA GLN A 137 5.29 4.63 8.33
C GLN A 137 3.90 3.96 8.22
N GLY A 138 3.61 2.96 9.06
CA GLY A 138 2.39 2.16 9.01
C GLY A 138 2.64 0.67 8.79
N LEU A 139 1.56 -0.08 8.57
CA LEU A 139 1.58 -1.51 8.31
C LEU A 139 1.83 -1.81 6.83
N GLY A 140 2.67 -2.80 6.54
CA GLY A 140 2.80 -3.36 5.19
C GLY A 140 2.89 -4.86 5.16
N ILE A 141 2.28 -5.46 4.15
CA ILE A 141 2.39 -6.88 3.82
C ILE A 141 3.73 -7.17 3.17
N VAL A 142 4.35 -8.29 3.53
CA VAL A 142 5.53 -8.83 2.86
C VAL A 142 5.07 -9.56 1.60
N HIS A 143 5.74 -9.30 0.49
CA HIS A 143 5.47 -10.02 -0.75
C HIS A 143 5.63 -11.53 -0.55
N THR A 144 4.68 -12.34 -1.02
CA THR A 144 4.63 -13.79 -0.72
C THR A 144 5.91 -14.54 -1.10
N GLN A 145 6.62 -14.11 -2.14
CA GLN A 145 7.90 -14.73 -2.56
C GLN A 145 9.07 -14.48 -1.59
N ASP A 146 8.94 -13.52 -0.68
CA ASP A 146 10.01 -13.04 0.18
C ASP A 146 9.77 -13.46 1.65
N VAL A 147 8.74 -14.28 1.92
CA VAL A 147 8.42 -14.77 3.27
C VAL A 147 9.56 -15.62 3.84
N LEU A 148 10.27 -16.36 2.99
CA LEU A 148 11.43 -17.16 3.41
C LEU A 148 12.60 -16.28 3.85
N ASP A 149 12.88 -15.18 3.13
CA ASP A 149 13.89 -14.20 3.52
C ASP A 149 13.58 -13.59 4.89
N VAL A 150 12.29 -13.33 5.17
CA VAL A 150 11.84 -12.84 6.48
C VAL A 150 11.98 -13.90 7.57
N SER A 151 11.65 -15.17 7.29
CA SER A 151 11.86 -16.29 8.23
C SER A 151 13.32 -16.39 8.65
N GLN A 152 14.24 -16.35 7.68
CA GLN A 152 15.69 -16.36 7.96
C GLN A 152 16.11 -15.16 8.83
N ALA A 153 15.53 -13.98 8.59
CA ALA A 153 15.83 -12.79 9.38
C ALA A 153 15.33 -12.90 10.84
N LEU A 154 14.19 -13.55 11.05
CA LEU A 154 13.68 -13.87 12.39
C LEU A 154 14.61 -14.86 13.11
N GLU A 155 15.05 -15.92 12.44
CA GLU A 155 15.99 -16.91 12.99
C GLU A 155 17.34 -16.28 13.40
N GLN A 156 17.78 -15.24 12.68
CA GLN A 156 18.99 -14.47 13.00
C GLN A 156 18.76 -13.35 14.03
N GLY A 157 17.54 -13.18 14.54
CA GLY A 157 17.19 -12.13 15.51
C GLY A 157 17.28 -10.71 14.95
N LEU A 158 17.23 -10.54 13.62
CA LEU A 158 17.26 -9.22 12.96
C LEU A 158 15.91 -8.51 12.98
N LEU A 159 14.83 -9.28 13.17
CA LEU A 159 13.46 -8.80 13.24
C LEU A 159 12.82 -9.21 14.57
N PRO A 160 11.85 -8.44 15.08
CA PRO A 160 11.09 -8.82 16.28
C PRO A 160 10.34 -10.15 16.09
N GLU A 161 10.20 -10.91 17.17
CA GLU A 161 9.39 -12.14 17.19
C GLU A 161 7.99 -11.91 16.59
N PRO A 162 7.50 -12.82 15.73
CA PRO A 162 6.22 -12.65 15.07
C PRO A 162 5.08 -12.88 16.05
N THR A 163 4.01 -12.11 15.90
CA THR A 163 2.77 -12.31 16.65
C THR A 163 1.61 -12.64 15.71
N GLU A 164 0.75 -13.56 16.14
CA GLU A 164 -0.45 -13.89 15.38
C GLU A 164 -1.44 -12.73 15.40
N VAL A 165 -2.12 -12.51 14.27
CA VAL A 165 -3.17 -11.50 14.14
C VAL A 165 -4.26 -12.01 13.22
N ALA A 166 -5.53 -11.77 13.56
CA ALA A 166 -6.62 -12.01 12.62
C ALA A 166 -6.60 -10.92 11.54
N SER A 167 -6.54 -11.32 10.27
CA SER A 167 -6.45 -10.42 9.10
C SER A 167 -7.56 -9.35 9.07
N VAL A 168 -8.74 -9.69 9.60
CA VAL A 168 -9.91 -8.80 9.71
C VAL A 168 -9.74 -7.65 10.69
N LEU A 169 -8.78 -7.73 11.62
CA LEU A 169 -8.52 -6.68 12.61
C LEU A 169 -7.52 -5.63 12.13
N LEU A 170 -6.82 -5.86 11.00
CA LEU A 170 -5.68 -5.04 10.58
C LEU A 170 -6.07 -3.58 10.29
N GLU A 171 -7.14 -3.34 9.53
CA GLU A 171 -7.61 -1.98 9.20
C GLU A 171 -7.89 -1.16 10.46
N LYS A 172 -8.61 -1.76 11.42
CA LYS A 172 -8.94 -1.11 12.69
C LYS A 172 -7.71 -0.93 13.59
N ARG A 173 -6.83 -1.93 13.67
CA ARG A 173 -5.65 -1.91 14.55
C ARG A 173 -4.59 -0.93 14.08
N TYR A 174 -4.43 -0.78 12.76
CA TYR A 174 -3.36 0.02 12.16
C TYR A 174 -3.85 1.29 11.44
N GLY A 175 -5.15 1.56 11.47
CA GLY A 175 -5.72 2.84 11.05
C GLY A 175 -5.59 3.11 9.55
N PHE A 176 -5.97 2.16 8.71
CA PHE A 176 -6.04 2.34 7.26
C PHE A 176 -7.36 1.82 6.69
N VAL A 177 -7.74 2.35 5.51
CA VAL A 177 -8.97 1.98 4.80
C VAL A 177 -8.62 1.34 3.47
N ARG A 178 -9.05 0.09 3.25
CA ARG A 178 -8.80 -0.61 1.98
C ARG A 178 -9.60 -0.05 0.81
N SER A 179 -10.84 0.37 1.04
CA SER A 179 -11.70 0.93 -0.01
C SER A 179 -12.22 2.32 0.36
N PRO A 180 -11.43 3.38 0.07
CA PRO A 180 -11.91 4.75 0.19
C PRO A 180 -13.18 5.01 -0.64
N ALA A 181 -13.32 4.36 -1.80
CA ALA A 181 -14.53 4.50 -2.62
C ALA A 181 -15.79 3.95 -1.92
N ALA A 182 -15.69 2.81 -1.23
CA ALA A 182 -16.79 2.27 -0.44
C ALA A 182 -17.11 3.16 0.77
N LEU A 183 -16.09 3.68 1.45
CA LEU A 183 -16.26 4.63 2.57
C LEU A 183 -17.04 5.88 2.11
N LYS A 184 -16.66 6.45 0.96
CA LYS A 184 -17.37 7.58 0.35
C LYS A 184 -18.80 7.24 -0.01
N ALA A 185 -19.04 6.07 -0.63
CA ALA A 185 -20.39 5.63 -0.99
C ALA A 185 -21.30 5.45 0.25
N ALA A 186 -20.72 5.10 1.39
CA ALA A 186 -21.40 5.04 2.68
C ALA A 186 -21.62 6.41 3.35
N GLY A 187 -21.13 7.51 2.76
CA GLY A 187 -21.25 8.87 3.30
C GLY A 187 -20.31 9.16 4.48
N GLN A 188 -19.19 8.43 4.57
CA GLN A 188 -18.26 8.47 5.71
C GLN A 188 -16.88 9.01 5.35
N ALA A 189 -16.72 9.62 4.16
CA ALA A 189 -15.46 10.16 3.64
C ALA A 189 -15.42 11.68 3.68
#